data_AF-A0A6B3G3X5-F1
#
_entry.id   AF-A0A6B3G3X5-F1
#
_cell.length_a   1.000
_cell.length_b   1.000
_cell.length_c   1.000
_cell.angle_alpha   90.00
_cell.angle_beta   90.00
_cell.angle_gamma   90.00
#
_symmetry.space_group_name_H-M   'P 1'
#
loop_
_entity.id
_entity.type
_entity.pdbx_description
1 polymer ?
#
loop_
_entity_poly.entity_id
_entity_poly.type
_entity_poly.pdbx_seq_one_letter_code
_entity_poly.pdbx_strand_id
1 'polypeptide(L)'
;PVLWSAWGRDWTPWATGRGVVAEAASRLGPGGTLLLHDSDAYAAPGAWRATLAALPCLVAYCGARGLAVGRLADHGCPGTVGPFASRGTAR
;
A
#
# COMPACT_ATOMS: atom_id res chain seq x y z
N PRO A 1 15.00 -13.39 -1.41
CA PRO A 1 14.00 -12.58 -2.17
C PRO A 1 12.92 -12.08 -1.20
N VAL A 2 12.31 -10.92 -1.48
CA VAL A 2 11.16 -10.43 -0.69
C VAL A 2 9.92 -10.50 -1.55
N LEU A 3 8.85 -11.06 -0.98
CA LEU A 3 7.53 -11.17 -1.59
C LEU A 3 6.52 -10.26 -0.85
N TRP A 4 5.25 -10.38 -1.18
CA TRP A 4 4.16 -9.63 -0.56
C TRP A 4 3.23 -10.54 0.24
N SER A 5 2.61 -9.99 1.29
CA SER A 5 1.55 -10.66 2.06
C SER A 5 0.15 -10.13 1.74
N ALA A 6 0.06 -8.95 1.12
CA ALA A 6 -1.18 -8.36 0.63
C ALA A 6 -1.00 -7.81 -0.79
N TRP A 7 -2.10 -7.58 -1.50
CA TRP A 7 -2.09 -7.03 -2.85
C TRP A 7 -3.34 -6.18 -3.10
N GLY A 8 -3.24 -5.25 -4.04
CA GLY A 8 -4.40 -4.45 -4.48
C GLY A 8 -5.20 -5.06 -5.64
N ARG A 9 -4.68 -6.13 -6.27
CA ARG A 9 -5.18 -6.64 -7.57
C ARG A 9 -5.33 -5.52 -8.61
N ASP A 10 -4.43 -4.56 -8.56
CA ASP A 10 -4.47 -3.32 -9.31
C ASP A 10 -4.12 -3.51 -10.80
N TRP A 11 -3.36 -4.55 -11.13
CA TRP A 11 -2.90 -4.86 -12.50
C TRP A 11 -3.99 -5.22 -13.52
N THR A 12 -5.27 -5.21 -13.13
CA THR A 12 -6.38 -5.65 -13.98
C THR A 12 -7.01 -4.46 -14.73
N PRO A 13 -7.57 -4.67 -15.93
CA PRO A 13 -8.14 -3.57 -16.73
C PRO A 13 -9.38 -2.93 -16.07
N TRP A 14 -9.99 -3.61 -15.08
CA TRP A 14 -11.19 -3.17 -14.38
C TRP A 14 -10.90 -2.66 -12.96
N ALA A 15 -9.62 -2.53 -12.60
CA ALA A 15 -9.24 -2.00 -11.30
C ALA A 15 -9.77 -0.57 -11.14
N THR A 16 -10.34 -0.30 -9.97
CA THR A 16 -10.72 1.04 -9.54
C THR A 16 -9.99 1.36 -8.26
N GLY A 17 -9.71 2.64 -7.98
CA GLY A 17 -9.01 3.01 -6.73
C GLY A 17 -9.73 2.47 -5.49
N ARG A 18 -11.06 2.49 -5.46
CA ARG A 18 -11.88 1.90 -4.39
C ARG A 18 -11.73 0.38 -4.29
N GLY A 19 -11.73 -0.32 -5.43
CA GLY A 19 -11.53 -1.77 -5.47
C GLY A 19 -10.14 -2.18 -4.97
N VAL A 20 -9.11 -1.43 -5.37
CA VAL A 20 -7.72 -1.62 -4.90
C VAL A 20 -7.63 -1.47 -3.38
N VAL A 21 -8.25 -0.42 -2.82
CA VAL A 21 -8.31 -0.23 -1.36
C VAL A 21 -9.02 -1.40 -0.69
N ALA A 22 -10.15 -1.87 -1.21
CA ALA A 22 -10.91 -2.96 -0.62
C ALA A 22 -10.13 -4.29 -0.60
N GLU A 23 -9.50 -4.67 -1.73
CA GLU A 23 -8.66 -5.87 -1.81
C GLU A 23 -7.47 -5.79 -0.86
N ALA A 24 -6.76 -4.66 -0.86
CA ALA A 24 -5.63 -4.45 0.05
C ALA A 24 -6.07 -4.53 1.51
N ALA A 25 -7.14 -3.82 1.88
CA ALA A 25 -7.67 -3.78 3.25
C ALA A 25 -8.10 -5.16 3.77
N SER A 26 -8.59 -6.05 2.90
CA SER A 26 -9.02 -7.39 3.30
C SER A 26 -7.86 -8.31 3.74
N ARG A 27 -6.62 -7.95 3.41
CA ARG A 27 -5.42 -8.80 3.61
C ARG A 27 -4.32 -8.10 4.41
N LEU A 28 -4.24 -6.78 4.34
CA LEU A 28 -3.15 -6.02 4.95
C LEU A 28 -3.30 -5.96 6.47
N GLY A 29 -2.27 -6.43 7.16
CA GLY A 29 -2.15 -6.39 8.63
C GLY A 29 -0.77 -5.91 9.11
N PRO A 30 -0.56 -5.85 10.43
CA PRO A 30 0.73 -5.53 11.02
C PRO A 30 1.85 -6.41 10.48
N GLY A 31 3.00 -5.82 10.16
CA GLY A 31 4.12 -6.55 9.56
C GLY A 31 3.87 -7.00 8.11
N GLY A 32 2.82 -6.53 7.45
CA GLY A 32 2.55 -6.86 6.05
C GLY A 32 3.41 -6.10 5.05
N THR A 33 3.47 -6.62 3.83
CA THR A 33 4.01 -5.94 2.63
C THR A 33 2.93 -5.98 1.55
N LEU A 34 2.66 -4.83 0.94
CA LEU A 34 1.60 -4.65 -0.07
C LEU A 34 2.21 -4.55 -1.46
N LEU A 35 1.75 -5.40 -2.40
CA LEU A 35 2.09 -5.29 -3.82
C LEU A 35 1.13 -4.36 -4.56
N LEU A 36 1.71 -3.41 -5.30
CA LEU A 36 1.07 -2.47 -6.23
C LEU A 36 2.00 -2.25 -7.44
N HIS A 37 1.45 -1.70 -8.53
CA HIS A 37 2.13 -1.42 -9.79
C HIS A 37 1.99 0.06 -10.16
N ASP A 38 3.08 0.66 -10.65
CA ASP A 38 3.18 2.07 -11.03
C ASP A 38 3.39 2.28 -12.54
N SER A 39 3.38 1.20 -13.33
CA SER A 39 3.64 1.21 -14.77
C SER A 39 2.84 0.17 -15.53
N ASP A 40 2.83 0.30 -16.86
CA ASP A 40 2.15 -0.64 -17.77
C ASP A 40 2.99 -1.91 -18.07
N ALA A 41 4.20 -2.03 -17.53
CA ALA A 41 5.13 -3.11 -17.87
C ALA A 41 4.65 -4.51 -17.43
N TYR A 42 3.92 -4.58 -16.32
CA TYR A 42 3.43 -5.83 -15.71
C TYR A 42 1.94 -5.77 -15.35
N ALA A 43 1.21 -4.85 -15.96
CA ALA A 43 -0.19 -4.59 -15.68
C ALA A 43 -0.96 -4.30 -16.97
N ALA A 44 -2.30 -4.36 -16.91
CA ALA A 44 -3.11 -3.84 -17.99
C ALA A 44 -2.78 -2.36 -18.26
N PRO A 45 -2.72 -1.91 -19.52
CA PRO A 45 -2.39 -0.52 -19.85
C PRO A 45 -3.29 0.49 -19.11
N GLY A 46 -2.68 1.47 -18.47
CA GLY A 46 -3.34 2.51 -17.69
C GLY A 46 -3.78 2.10 -16.29
N ALA A 47 -3.57 0.84 -15.87
CA ALA A 47 -4.00 0.35 -14.56
C ALA A 47 -3.33 1.09 -13.38
N TRP A 48 -2.11 1.62 -13.58
CA TRP A 48 -1.41 2.46 -12.59
C TRP A 48 -2.23 3.67 -12.13
N ARG A 49 -3.20 4.14 -12.93
CA ARG A 49 -4.11 5.23 -12.54
C ARG A 49 -5.02 4.84 -11.38
N ALA A 50 -5.50 3.59 -11.37
CA ALA A 50 -6.27 3.07 -10.25
C ALA A 50 -5.41 2.96 -8.99
N THR A 51 -4.15 2.52 -9.14
CA THR A 51 -3.16 2.49 -8.06
C THR A 51 -2.92 3.87 -7.48
N LEU A 52 -2.61 4.86 -8.32
CA LEU A 52 -2.39 6.24 -7.89
C LEU A 52 -3.61 6.80 -7.15
N ALA A 53 -4.82 6.55 -7.65
CA ALA A 53 -6.07 6.97 -7.00
C ALA A 53 -6.30 6.30 -5.63
N ALA A 54 -5.74 5.11 -5.39
CA ALA A 54 -5.87 4.38 -4.13
C ALA A 54 -4.89 4.85 -3.04
N LEU A 55 -3.73 5.41 -3.41
CA LEU A 55 -2.63 5.69 -2.47
C LEU A 55 -3.04 6.55 -1.25
N PRO A 56 -3.75 7.70 -1.40
CA PRO A 56 -4.13 8.50 -0.24
C PRO A 56 -5.04 7.74 0.74
N CYS A 57 -5.98 6.95 0.19
CA CYS A 57 -6.89 6.14 0.98
C CYS A 57 -6.18 4.98 1.69
N LEU A 58 -5.19 4.35 1.06
CA LEU A 58 -4.38 3.29 1.68
C LEU A 58 -3.52 3.83 2.84
N VAL A 59 -2.88 4.99 2.65
CA VAL A 59 -2.11 5.63 3.72
C VAL A 59 -3.02 6.02 4.89
N ALA A 60 -4.20 6.58 4.61
CA ALA A 60 -5.19 6.88 5.64
C ALA A 60 -5.72 5.61 6.33
N TYR A 61 -5.98 4.53 5.59
CA TYR A 61 -6.40 3.23 6.12
C TYR A 61 -5.37 2.68 7.12
N CYS A 62 -4.09 2.74 6.78
CA CYS A 62 -2.99 2.33 7.65
C CYS A 62 -2.93 3.20 8.91
N GLY A 63 -2.95 4.53 8.74
CA GLY A 63 -2.93 5.48 9.86
C GLY A 63 -4.08 5.27 10.84
N ALA A 64 -5.31 5.07 10.35
CA ALA A 64 -6.48 4.80 11.18
C ALA A 64 -6.40 3.49 11.98
N ARG A 65 -5.48 2.58 11.61
CA ARG A 65 -5.21 1.31 12.31
C ARG A 65 -3.90 1.32 13.10
N GLY A 66 -3.23 2.47 13.21
CA GLY A 66 -1.93 2.56 13.86
C GLY A 66 -0.80 1.84 13.11
N LEU A 67 -0.98 1.55 11.82
CA LEU A 67 0.04 0.95 10.98
C LEU A 67 0.93 2.04 10.36
N ALA A 68 2.24 1.93 10.56
CA ALA A 68 3.20 2.79 9.89
C ALA A 68 3.51 2.27 8.48
N VAL A 69 3.40 3.14 7.47
CA VAL A 69 3.89 2.87 6.11
C VAL A 69 5.33 3.33 6.01
N GLY A 70 6.21 2.51 5.46
CA GLY A 70 7.64 2.80 5.40
C GLY A 70 8.38 1.96 4.35
N ARG A 71 9.69 2.16 4.29
CA ARG A 71 10.56 1.40 3.39
C ARG A 71 10.66 -0.04 3.88
N LEU A 72 10.78 -0.96 2.94
CA LEU A 72 10.98 -2.38 3.26
C LEU A 72 12.24 -2.63 4.10
N ALA A 73 13.30 -1.85 3.91
CA ALA A 73 14.54 -1.97 4.69
C ALA A 73 14.38 -1.66 6.18
N ASP A 74 13.34 -0.89 6.55
CA ASP A 74 13.05 -0.50 7.93
C ASP A 74 12.02 -1.46 8.58
N HIS A 75 11.53 -2.47 7.84
CA HIS A 75 10.46 -3.35 8.26
C HIS A 75 10.91 -4.30 9.39
N GLY A 76 10.12 -4.37 10.48
CA GLY A 76 10.45 -5.17 11.65
C GLY A 76 11.54 -4.56 12.56
N CYS A 77 12.10 -3.40 12.22
CA CYS A 77 13.07 -2.68 13.06
C CYS A 77 12.35 -1.60 13.90
N PRO A 78 12.25 -1.76 15.23
CA PRO A 78 11.64 -0.74 16.09
C PRO A 78 12.49 0.53 16.06
N GLY A 79 11.91 1.66 15.64
CA GLY A 79 12.53 2.99 15.75
C GLY A 79 13.10 3.58 14.46
N THR A 80 13.22 2.83 13.36
CA THR A 80 13.65 3.38 12.08
C THR A 80 12.45 3.89 11.28
N VAL A 81 11.84 4.97 11.74
CA VAL A 81 10.95 5.76 10.86
C VAL A 81 11.83 6.59 9.95
N GLY A 82 11.96 6.17 8.68
CA GLY A 82 12.65 6.97 7.67
C GLY A 82 12.07 8.40 7.56
N PRO A 83 12.80 9.35 6.96
CA PRO A 83 12.45 10.78 6.98
C PRO A 83 11.09 11.14 6.34
N PHE A 84 10.43 10.19 5.69
CA PHE A 84 9.11 10.35 5.06
C PHE A 84 7.95 9.67 5.83
N ALA A 85 8.21 9.01 6.96
CA ALA A 85 7.13 8.44 7.76
C ALA A 85 6.25 9.57 8.33
N SER A 86 5.02 9.69 7.84
CA SER A 86 4.03 10.60 8.38
C SER A 86 3.77 10.23 9.84
N ARG A 87 4.20 11.10 10.77
CA ARG A 87 3.81 10.99 12.19
C ARG A 87 2.30 11.21 12.24
N GLY A 88 1.53 10.13 12.41
CA GLY A 88 0.12 10.25 12.72
C GLY A 88 -0.01 10.99 14.05
N THR A 89 -0.59 12.19 14.03
CA THR A 89 -1.00 12.87 15.27
C THR A 89 -2.14 12.07 15.87
N ALA A 90 -1.84 11.31 16.93
CA ALA A 90 -2.88 10.83 17.83
C ALA A 90 -3.59 12.05 18.42
N ARG A 91 -4.92 12.07 18.29
CA ARG A 91 -5.80 13.03 18.96
C ARG A 91 -6.64 12.29 19.97
#